data_AF-A0A9D4Q5V7-F1
#
_entry.id   AF-A0A9D4Q5V7-F1
#
_cell.length_a   1.000
_cell.length_b   1.000
_cell.length_c   1.000
_cell.angle_alpha   90.00
_cell.angle_beta   90.00
_cell.angle_gamma   90.00
#
_symmetry.space_group_name_H-M   'P 1'
#
loop_
_entity.id
_entity.type
_entity.pdbx_description
1 polymer ?
#
loop_
_entity_poly.entity_id
_entity_poly.type
_entity_poly.pdbx_seq_one_letter_code
_entity_poly.pdbx_strand_id
1 'polypeptide(L)'
;MLAMVRQVADRCGEQRRESAIVDGVECLKRCSAVNTMKKPPLEKVSSTLKDRGIVLLQADKEGGFAVLPKTLFKEKAMRTMEKNLKPVEFDPKKQKRRALKFLDDLNLVNLALQAKKEEKGFLGVFFSVKTH
;
A
#
# COMPACT_ATOMS: atom_id res chain seq x y z
N MET A 1 3.70 16.67 27.50
CA MET A 1 5.00 17.34 27.31
C MET A 1 5.33 18.34 28.41
N LEU A 2 4.46 19.29 28.78
CA LEU A 2 4.68 20.20 29.93
C LEU A 2 4.95 19.46 31.25
N ALA A 3 4.26 18.34 31.49
CA ALA A 3 4.50 17.50 32.66
C ALA A 3 5.92 16.90 32.70
N MET A 4 6.51 16.57 31.54
CA MET A 4 7.89 16.07 31.47
C MET A 4 8.90 17.18 31.75
N VAL A 5 8.66 18.40 31.25
CA VAL A 5 9.53 19.55 31.56
C VAL A 5 9.59 19.82 33.06
N ARG A 6 8.44 19.73 33.75
CA ARG A 6 8.38 19.88 35.21
C ARG A 6 9.12 18.74 35.94
N GLN A 7 8.93 17.49 35.53
CA GLN A 7 9.66 16.35 36.10
C GLN A 7 11.18 16.44 35.93
N VAL A 8 11.65 17.01 34.82
CA VAL A 8 13.09 17.22 34.59
C VAL A 8 13.60 18.39 35.45
N ALA A 9 12.84 19.48 35.54
CA ALA A 9 13.20 20.61 36.39
C ALA A 9 13.21 20.27 37.89
N ASP A 10 12.37 19.33 38.32
CA ASP A 10 12.35 18.82 39.71
C ASP A 10 13.63 18.06 40.09
N ARG A 11 14.43 17.64 39.10
CA ARG A 11 15.76 17.05 39.32
C ARG A 11 16.87 18.09 39.36
N CYS A 12 16.56 19.36 39.09
CA CYS A 12 17.47 20.48 39.26
C CYS A 12 17.37 21.02 40.70
N GLY A 13 18.48 21.51 41.26
CA GLY A 13 18.44 22.18 42.56
C GLY A 13 17.51 23.40 42.55
N GLU A 14 16.93 23.75 43.70
CA GLU A 14 15.87 24.77 43.83
C GLU A 14 16.20 26.10 43.14
N GLN A 15 17.46 26.53 43.18
CA GLN A 15 17.93 27.77 42.57
C GLN A 15 17.83 27.80 41.02
N ARG A 16 17.78 26.64 40.35
CA ARG A 16 17.72 26.54 38.88
C ARG A 16 16.41 25.98 38.35
N ARG A 17 15.49 25.59 39.24
CA ARG A 17 14.24 24.94 38.86
C ARG A 17 13.37 25.84 37.98
N GLU A 18 13.21 27.10 38.36
CA GLU A 18 12.40 28.05 37.58
C GLU A 18 13.01 28.33 36.20
N SER A 19 14.33 28.56 36.11
CA SER A 19 15.02 28.73 34.83
C SER A 19 14.90 27.49 33.94
N ALA A 20 15.06 26.29 34.50
CA ALA A 20 14.92 25.04 33.76
C ALA A 20 13.49 24.83 33.20
N ILE A 21 12.46 25.26 33.93
CA ILE A 21 11.08 25.24 33.43
C ILE A 21 10.92 26.22 32.27
N VAL A 22 11.42 27.45 32.40
CA VAL A 22 11.32 28.48 31.35
C VAL A 22 12.02 28.01 30.07
N ASP A 23 13.25 27.52 30.18
CA ASP A 23 14.05 27.02 29.06
C ASP A 23 13.37 25.81 28.40
N GLY A 24 12.85 24.88 29.20
CA GLY A 24 12.15 23.70 28.71
C GLY A 24 10.84 24.05 27.99
N VAL A 25 10.09 25.04 28.49
CA VAL A 25 8.86 25.53 27.84
C VAL A 25 9.19 26.27 26.55
N GLU A 26 10.26 27.06 26.53
CA GLU A 26 10.70 27.77 25.33
C GLU A 26 11.17 26.80 24.24
N CYS A 27 11.93 25.77 24.62
CA CYS A 27 12.30 24.67 23.75
C CYS A 27 11.07 23.95 23.18
N LEU A 28 10.07 23.65 24.02
CA LEU A 28 8.81 23.05 23.56
C LEU A 28 8.07 23.93 22.55
N LYS A 29 8.02 25.26 22.75
CA LYS A 29 7.39 26.19 21.81
C LYS A 29 8.10 26.21 20.45
N ARG A 30 9.44 26.18 20.46
CA ARG A 30 10.25 26.10 19.23
C ARG A 30 10.04 24.77 18.50
N CYS A 31 9.98 23.67 19.23
CA CYS A 31 9.73 22.34 18.66
C CYS A 31 8.27 22.18 18.18
N SER A 32 7.29 22.75 18.86
CA SER A 32 5.89 22.71 18.42
C SER A 32 5.65 23.53 17.14
N ALA A 33 6.47 24.56 16.89
CA ALA A 33 6.48 25.29 15.62
C ALA A 33 7.04 24.47 14.44
N VAL A 34 7.85 23.43 14.69
CA VAL A 34 8.31 22.51 13.62
C VAL A 34 7.19 21.55 13.19
N ASN A 35 6.22 21.28 14.07
CA ASN A 35 5.06 20.43 13.76
C ASN A 35 4.05 21.08 12.79
N THR A 36 4.27 22.32 12.36
CA THR A 36 3.48 22.95 11.28
C THR A 36 4.04 22.71 9.88
N MET A 37 4.98 21.76 9.70
CA MET A 37 5.23 21.24 8.35
C MET A 37 3.97 20.52 7.87
N LYS A 38 3.14 21.25 7.11
CA LYS A 38 1.98 20.69 6.40
C LYS A 38 2.47 19.45 5.66
N LYS A 39 1.97 18.29 6.06
CA LYS A 39 2.27 17.03 5.38
C LYS A 39 1.97 17.24 3.89
N PRO A 40 2.90 16.89 2.99
CA PRO A 40 2.64 17.04 1.57
C PRO A 40 1.38 16.23 1.20
N PRO A 41 0.56 16.73 0.26
CA PRO A 41 -0.60 15.99 -0.22
C PRO A 41 -0.16 14.58 -0.66
N LEU A 42 -0.92 13.55 -0.25
CA LEU A 42 -0.59 12.16 -0.52
C LEU A 42 -0.42 11.90 -2.03
N GLU A 43 -1.22 12.58 -2.87
CA GLU A 43 -1.11 12.52 -4.33
C GLU A 43 0.25 13.01 -4.86
N LYS A 44 0.80 14.07 -4.25
CA LYS A 44 2.12 14.59 -4.63
C LYS A 44 3.24 13.63 -4.24
N VAL A 45 3.09 12.98 -3.08
CA VAL A 45 4.03 11.93 -2.65
C VAL A 45 3.92 10.72 -3.58
N SER A 46 2.71 10.27 -3.89
CA SER A 46 2.47 9.12 -4.79
C SER A 46 3.02 9.35 -6.20
N SER A 47 2.77 10.53 -6.79
CA SER A 47 3.33 10.90 -8.10
C SER A 47 4.85 10.92 -8.08
N THR A 48 5.46 11.60 -7.11
CA THR A 48 6.93 11.65 -6.98
C THR A 48 7.55 10.27 -6.85
N LEU A 49 6.92 9.36 -6.10
CA LEU A 49 7.41 7.99 -5.96
C LEU A 49 7.26 7.21 -7.27
N LYS A 50 6.14 7.35 -7.99
CA LYS A 50 5.96 6.75 -9.32
C LYS A 50 6.99 7.24 -10.32
N ASP A 51 7.25 8.54 -10.36
CA ASP A 51 8.21 9.17 -11.27
C ASP A 51 9.64 8.68 -11.01
N ARG A 52 9.96 8.40 -9.74
CA ARG A 52 11.24 7.80 -9.32
C ARG A 52 11.29 6.29 -9.47
N GLY A 53 10.24 5.65 -10.00
CA GLY A 53 10.16 4.21 -10.14
C GLY A 53 10.18 3.46 -8.80
N ILE A 54 9.58 4.04 -7.76
CA ILE A 54 9.45 3.46 -6.43
C ILE A 54 8.04 2.92 -6.25
N VAL A 55 7.95 1.71 -5.69
CA VAL A 55 6.72 1.00 -5.36
C VAL A 55 6.56 0.95 -3.85
N LEU A 56 5.37 1.31 -3.38
CA LEU A 56 4.95 1.14 -1.98
C LEU A 56 4.08 -0.11 -1.87
N LEU A 57 4.44 -1.01 -0.97
CA LEU A 57 3.64 -2.17 -0.60
C LEU A 57 3.23 -2.05 0.86
N GLN A 58 1.97 -2.31 1.17
CA GLN A 58 1.52 -2.36 2.56
C GLN A 58 2.22 -3.53 3.27
N ALA A 59 2.87 -3.25 4.41
CA ALA A 59 3.48 -4.27 5.23
C ALA A 59 2.39 -4.98 6.04
N ASP A 60 2.39 -6.31 6.01
CA ASP A 60 1.35 -7.16 6.57
C ASP A 60 1.17 -7.00 8.10
N LYS A 61 2.24 -6.63 8.83
CA LYS A 61 2.26 -6.71 10.31
C LYS A 61 2.54 -5.43 11.10
N GLU A 62 2.76 -4.28 10.45
CA GLU A 62 3.26 -3.10 11.20
C GLU A 62 2.56 -1.77 10.86
N GLY A 63 1.46 -1.79 10.11
CA GLY A 63 0.76 -0.55 9.75
C GLY A 63 1.62 0.42 8.92
N GLY A 64 2.67 -0.09 8.26
CA GLY A 64 3.63 0.66 7.47
C GLY A 64 3.68 0.23 6.00
N PHE A 65 4.62 0.81 5.25
CA PHE A 65 4.87 0.48 3.85
C PHE A 65 6.30 -0.01 3.65
N ALA A 66 6.45 -1.12 2.93
CA ALA A 66 7.71 -1.49 2.33
C ALA A 66 7.93 -0.65 1.06
N VAL A 67 9.09 0.01 0.99
CA VAL A 67 9.48 0.86 -0.13
C VAL A 67 10.50 0.10 -0.98
N LEU A 68 10.19 -0.12 -2.25
CA LEU A 68 11.04 -0.92 -3.15
C LEU A 68 11.23 -0.21 -4.49
N PRO A 69 12.43 -0.25 -5.09
CA PRO A 69 12.58 0.07 -6.51
C PRO A 69 11.72 -0.86 -7.37
N LYS A 70 11.18 -0.35 -8.48
CA LYS A 70 10.31 -1.10 -9.41
C LYS A 70 10.98 -2.35 -9.97
N THR A 71 12.29 -2.33 -10.16
CA THR A 71 13.09 -3.50 -10.59
C THR A 71 13.07 -4.61 -9.54
N LEU A 72 13.39 -4.26 -8.28
CA LEU A 72 13.39 -5.19 -7.16
C LEU A 72 11.97 -5.71 -6.85
N PHE A 73 10.97 -4.85 -6.99
CA PHE A 73 9.57 -5.26 -6.88
C PHE A 73 9.22 -6.34 -7.90
N LYS A 74 9.53 -6.12 -9.18
CA LYS A 74 9.26 -7.09 -10.25
C LYS A 74 9.96 -8.42 -10.00
N GLU A 75 11.23 -8.38 -9.60
CA GLU A 75 12.00 -9.58 -9.31
C GLU A 75 11.39 -10.38 -8.15
N LYS A 76 11.07 -9.72 -7.04
CA LYS A 76 10.43 -10.37 -5.90
C LYS A 76 9.05 -10.92 -6.27
N ALA A 77 8.25 -10.15 -7.01
CA ALA A 77 6.95 -10.60 -7.48
C ALA A 77 7.06 -11.86 -8.35
N MET A 78 8.00 -11.88 -9.31
CA MET A 78 8.23 -13.07 -10.15
C MET A 78 8.65 -14.28 -9.34
N ARG A 79 9.62 -14.15 -8.43
CA ARG A 79 10.04 -15.24 -7.54
C ARG A 79 8.88 -15.75 -6.67
N THR A 80 8.04 -14.86 -6.17
CA THR A 80 6.84 -15.23 -5.41
C THR A 80 5.82 -15.97 -6.28
N MET A 81 5.63 -15.54 -7.53
CA MET A 81 4.78 -16.25 -8.49
C MET A 81 5.34 -17.64 -8.79
N GLU A 82 6.62 -17.77 -9.09
CA GLU A 82 7.27 -19.07 -9.36
C GLU A 82 7.22 -20.02 -8.16
N LYS A 83 7.35 -19.48 -6.94
CA LYS A 83 7.28 -20.29 -5.70
C LYS A 83 5.87 -20.83 -5.45
N ASN A 84 4.84 -20.01 -5.67
CA ASN A 84 3.47 -20.32 -5.25
C ASN A 84 2.58 -20.82 -6.40
N LEU A 85 2.95 -20.57 -7.64
CA LEU A 85 2.19 -20.94 -8.83
C LEU A 85 3.01 -21.94 -9.65
N LYS A 86 2.34 -23.00 -10.10
CA LYS A 86 2.94 -23.93 -11.06
C LYS A 86 2.70 -23.40 -12.47
N PRO A 87 3.70 -23.41 -13.35
CA PRO A 87 3.47 -23.14 -14.76
C PRO A 87 2.50 -24.20 -15.30
N VAL A 88 1.47 -23.75 -15.98
CA VAL A 88 0.51 -24.62 -16.66
C VAL A 88 0.62 -24.32 -18.14
N GLU A 89 0.75 -25.36 -18.97
CA GLU A 89 0.56 -25.21 -20.40
C GLU A 89 -0.88 -24.78 -20.66
N PHE A 90 -1.05 -23.48 -20.91
CA PHE A 90 -2.34 -22.84 -21.02
C PHE A 90 -2.52 -22.35 -22.45
N ASP A 91 -3.47 -22.95 -23.17
CA ASP A 91 -3.98 -22.41 -24.43
C ASP A 91 -5.25 -21.59 -24.14
N PRO A 92 -5.18 -20.25 -24.18
CA PRO A 92 -6.32 -19.39 -23.88
C PRO A 92 -7.53 -19.67 -24.79
N LYS A 93 -7.30 -20.03 -26.06
CA LYS A 93 -8.40 -20.28 -27.01
C LYS A 93 -9.14 -21.57 -26.66
N LYS A 94 -8.40 -22.64 -26.36
CA LYS A 94 -8.98 -23.92 -25.92
C LYS A 94 -9.76 -23.77 -24.62
N GLN A 95 -9.24 -23.01 -23.68
CA GLN A 95 -9.90 -22.79 -22.38
C GLN A 95 -11.12 -21.89 -22.51
N LYS A 96 -11.06 -20.83 -23.32
CA LYS A 96 -12.25 -20.02 -23.64
C LYS A 96 -13.35 -20.87 -24.27
N ARG A 97 -13.03 -21.75 -25.22
CA ARG A 97 -14.02 -22.66 -25.83
C ARG A 97 -14.66 -23.59 -24.79
N ARG A 98 -13.86 -24.16 -23.88
CA ARG A 98 -14.37 -25.00 -22.78
C ARG A 98 -15.27 -24.23 -21.83
N ALA A 99 -14.87 -23.02 -21.43
CA ALA A 99 -15.66 -22.16 -20.57
C ALA A 99 -16.99 -21.77 -21.22
N LEU A 100 -16.99 -21.40 -22.51
CA LEU A 100 -18.23 -21.11 -23.23
C LEU A 100 -19.16 -22.32 -23.29
N LYS A 101 -18.62 -23.51 -23.60
CA LYS A 101 -19.41 -24.74 -23.58
C LYS A 101 -20.03 -24.98 -22.19
N PHE A 102 -19.24 -24.81 -21.13
CA PHE A 102 -19.72 -24.97 -19.76
C PHE A 102 -20.80 -23.96 -19.38
N LEU A 103 -20.67 -22.70 -19.81
CA LEU A 103 -21.71 -21.68 -19.61
C LEU A 103 -22.99 -22.00 -20.38
N ASP A 104 -22.86 -22.51 -21.60
CA ASP A 104 -23.99 -22.95 -22.41
C ASP A 104 -24.69 -24.16 -21.74
N ASP A 105 -23.93 -25.15 -21.24
CA ASP A 105 -24.45 -26.32 -20.51
C ASP A 105 -25.22 -25.93 -19.23
N LEU A 106 -24.85 -24.80 -18.59
CA LEU A 106 -25.51 -24.25 -17.41
C LEU A 106 -26.65 -23.27 -17.75
N ASN A 107 -26.98 -23.07 -19.04
CA ASN A 107 -27.96 -22.08 -19.51
C ASN A 107 -27.65 -20.63 -19.07
N LEU A 108 -26.37 -20.28 -18.90
CA LEU A 108 -25.93 -18.93 -18.53
C LEU A 108 -25.69 -18.06 -19.77
N VAL A 109 -26.74 -17.87 -20.57
CA VAL A 109 -26.69 -17.24 -21.91
C VAL A 109 -26.04 -15.85 -21.89
N ASN A 110 -26.44 -15.01 -20.94
CA ASN A 110 -25.90 -13.64 -20.84
C ASN A 110 -24.40 -13.62 -20.51
N LEU A 111 -23.97 -14.53 -19.63
CA LEU A 111 -22.57 -14.65 -19.26
C LEU A 111 -21.73 -15.22 -20.41
N ALA A 112 -22.28 -16.19 -21.15
CA ALA A 112 -21.66 -16.74 -22.35
C ALA A 112 -21.48 -15.66 -23.44
N LEU A 113 -22.47 -14.78 -23.63
CA LEU A 113 -22.39 -13.66 -24.58
C LEU A 113 -21.32 -12.64 -24.17
N GLN A 114 -21.22 -12.30 -22.88
CA GLN A 114 -20.17 -11.41 -22.38
C GLN A 114 -18.79 -12.06 -22.54
N ALA A 115 -18.64 -13.32 -22.15
CA ALA A 115 -17.40 -14.06 -22.33
C ALA A 115 -16.99 -14.22 -23.81
N LYS A 116 -17.95 -14.31 -24.75
CA LYS A 116 -17.66 -14.33 -26.20
C LYS A 116 -17.01 -13.03 -26.67
N LYS A 117 -17.48 -11.88 -26.19
CA LYS A 117 -16.99 -10.54 -26.57
C LYS A 117 -15.57 -10.24 -26.07
N GLU A 118 -15.10 -10.94 -25.04
CA GLU A 118 -13.74 -10.76 -24.51
C GLU A 118 -12.66 -11.12 -25.53
N GLU A 119 -11.70 -10.22 -25.75
CA GLU A 119 -10.62 -10.43 -26.70
C GLU A 119 -9.45 -11.22 -26.09
N LYS A 120 -8.56 -11.72 -26.96
CA LYS A 120 -7.29 -12.40 -26.58
C LYS A 120 -7.42 -13.69 -25.75
N GLY A 121 -8.62 -14.25 -25.64
CA GLY A 121 -8.83 -15.54 -24.96
C GLY A 121 -8.82 -15.43 -23.43
N PHE A 122 -8.79 -14.22 -22.88
CA PHE A 122 -8.96 -14.00 -21.46
C PHE A 122 -10.45 -13.95 -21.13
N LEU A 123 -10.84 -14.53 -19.99
CA LEU A 123 -12.21 -14.46 -19.52
C LEU A 123 -12.32 -13.35 -18.47
N GLY A 124 -12.07 -12.10 -18.90
CA GLY A 124 -12.06 -10.91 -18.05
C GLY A 124 -13.33 -10.77 -17.21
N VAL A 125 -14.47 -11.20 -17.76
CA VAL A 125 -15.77 -11.24 -17.09
C VAL A 125 -15.78 -12.00 -15.75
N PHE A 126 -14.91 -13.01 -15.56
CA PHE A 126 -14.83 -13.74 -14.29
C PHE A 126 -13.95 -13.03 -13.25
N PHE A 127 -13.14 -12.05 -13.68
CA PHE A 127 -12.29 -11.25 -12.80
C PHE A 127 -12.91 -9.89 -12.45
N SER A 128 -14.04 -9.52 -13.07
CA SER A 128 -14.78 -8.29 -12.78
C SER A 128 -15.76 -8.40 -11.62
N VAL A 129 -15.94 -9.60 -11.04
CA VAL A 129 -16.79 -9.75 -9.85
C VAL A 129 -16.03 -9.23 -8.64
N LYS A 130 -16.32 -8.00 -8.23
CA LYS A 130 -16.15 -7.58 -6.84
C LYS A 130 -16.95 -8.56 -5.99
N THR A 131 -16.26 -9.37 -5.19
CA THR A 131 -16.87 -9.97 -4.00
C THR A 131 -17.27 -8.80 -3.09
N HIS A 132 -18.57 -8.57 -2.95
CA HIS A 132 -19.11 -7.66 -1.95
C HIS A 132 -18.70 -8.10 -0.54
#